data_AF-G0H1C7-F1
#
_entry.id   AF-G0H1C7-F1
#
_cell.length_a   1.000
_cell.length_b   1.000
_cell.length_c   1.000
_cell.angle_alpha   90.00
_cell.angle_beta   90.00
_cell.angle_gamma   90.00
#
_symmetry.space_group_name_H-M   'P 1'
#
loop_
_entity.id
_entity.type
_entity.pdbx_description
1 polymer ?
#
loop_
_entity_poly.entity_id
_entity_poly.type
_entity_poly.pdbx_seq_one_letter_code
_entity_poly.pdbx_strand_id
1 'polypeptide(L)'
;MRIPAKKIPINEITSGEFVETEGQWESNYIVTKTSKQVSRVAIYGIIVSKYTNTAKEFCSVTVEDLTGDIRVSGFKGMAKKLETFKKGDVILVVGRLRKDLKENIYVFPEIVREVEADEFFLNVFENY
;
A
#
# COMPACT_ATOMS: atom_id res chain seq x y z
N MET A 1 -6.72 19.78 -0.46
CA MET A 1 -6.35 19.40 -1.85
C MET A 1 -6.46 17.88 -1.98
N ARG A 2 -7.10 17.34 -3.03
CA ARG A 2 -7.20 15.89 -3.23
C ARG A 2 -5.91 15.39 -3.87
N ILE A 3 -5.08 14.67 -3.10
CA ILE A 3 -3.83 14.12 -3.63
C ILE A 3 -4.15 12.90 -4.51
N PRO A 4 -3.74 12.88 -5.80
CA PRO A 4 -3.99 11.74 -6.68
C PRO A 4 -3.20 10.52 -6.21
N ALA A 5 -3.82 9.35 -6.27
CA ALA A 5 -3.09 8.10 -6.06
C ALA A 5 -2.24 7.80 -7.30
N LYS A 6 -0.95 7.50 -7.10
CA LYS A 6 -0.03 7.11 -8.16
C LYS A 6 0.04 5.58 -8.27
N LYS A 7 0.04 5.07 -9.49
CA LYS A 7 0.39 3.68 -9.80
C LYS A 7 1.87 3.67 -10.13
N ILE A 8 2.67 3.04 -9.28
CA ILE A 8 4.11 2.85 -9.46
C ILE A 8 4.48 1.47 -8.89
N PRO A 9 5.58 0.85 -9.35
CA PRO A 9 6.11 -0.38 -8.77
C PRO A 9 6.32 -0.31 -7.26
N ILE A 10 6.04 -1.40 -6.54
CA ILE A 10 6.30 -1.49 -5.10
C ILE A 10 7.78 -1.26 -4.79
N ASN A 11 8.70 -1.76 -5.61
CA ASN A 11 10.14 -1.54 -5.37
C ASN A 11 10.56 -0.05 -5.42
N GLU A 12 9.88 0.77 -6.22
CA GLU A 12 10.10 2.22 -6.27
C GLU A 12 9.57 2.88 -4.98
N ILE A 13 8.50 2.33 -4.40
CA ILE A 13 7.97 2.77 -3.10
C ILE A 13 8.95 2.45 -1.98
N THR A 14 9.39 1.19 -1.88
CA THR A 14 10.22 0.70 -0.77
C THR A 14 11.67 1.19 -0.83
N SER A 15 12.16 1.57 -2.02
CA SER A 15 13.49 2.17 -2.19
C SER A 15 13.49 3.71 -2.18
N GLY A 16 12.31 4.33 -2.08
CA GLY A 16 12.17 5.79 -2.00
C GLY A 16 12.60 6.36 -0.65
N GLU A 17 13.04 7.61 -0.65
CA GLU A 17 13.36 8.33 0.59
C GLU A 17 12.08 8.85 1.23
N PHE A 18 11.74 8.36 2.42
CA PHE A 18 10.54 8.79 3.14
C PHE A 18 10.75 10.13 3.84
N VAL A 19 9.89 11.10 3.55
CA VAL A 19 9.90 12.44 4.15
C VAL A 19 8.67 12.61 5.03
N GLU A 20 8.91 12.87 6.31
CA GLU A 20 7.89 13.26 7.28
C GLU A 20 7.65 14.76 7.21
N THR A 21 6.39 15.15 7.11
CA THR A 21 5.98 16.55 7.08
C THR A 21 5.51 16.99 8.45
N GLU A 22 5.91 18.18 8.89
CA GLU A 22 5.58 18.70 10.24
C GLU A 22 4.14 19.23 10.34
N GLY A 23 3.51 19.58 9.20
CA GLY A 23 2.16 20.12 9.18
C GLY A 23 1.09 19.05 9.42
N GLN A 24 0.13 19.33 10.33
CA GLN A 24 -1.03 18.45 10.59
C GLN A 24 -1.87 18.13 9.35
N TRP A 25 -1.77 18.96 8.31
CA TRP A 25 -2.51 18.86 7.05
C TRP A 25 -1.64 18.39 5.88
N GLU A 26 -0.34 18.24 6.09
CA GLU A 26 0.59 17.76 5.09
C GLU A 26 0.67 16.24 5.14
N SER A 27 0.79 15.63 3.96
CA SER A 27 0.91 14.19 3.87
C SER A 27 2.39 13.83 3.73
N ASN A 28 2.87 12.95 4.58
CA ASN A 28 4.13 12.26 4.38
C ASN A 28 4.19 11.68 2.96
N TYR A 29 5.36 11.72 2.36
CA TYR A 29 5.59 11.26 1.00
C TYR A 29 6.92 10.53 0.91
N ILE A 30 7.11 9.83 -0.20
CA ILE A 30 8.42 9.38 -0.63
C ILE A 30 8.91 10.26 -1.76
N VAL A 31 10.23 10.46 -1.83
CA VAL A 31 10.92 10.92 -3.02
C VAL A 31 11.43 9.68 -3.74
N THR A 32 10.88 9.41 -4.92
CA THR A 32 11.35 8.27 -5.72
C THR A 32 12.65 8.59 -6.45
N LYS A 33 13.31 7.58 -7.02
CA LYS A 33 14.52 7.77 -7.85
C LYS A 33 14.30 8.71 -9.04
N THR A 34 13.06 8.81 -9.53
CA THR A 34 12.67 9.73 -10.60
C THR A 34 12.28 11.13 -10.07
N SER A 35 12.64 11.44 -8.81
CA SER A 35 12.38 12.69 -8.09
C SER A 35 10.90 13.08 -7.98
N LYS A 36 9.99 12.10 -8.08
CA LYS A 36 8.55 12.33 -7.89
C LYS A 36 8.21 12.24 -6.40
N GLN A 37 7.51 13.25 -5.89
CA GLN A 37 6.89 13.16 -4.57
C GLN A 37 5.60 12.35 -4.65
N VAL A 38 5.52 11.27 -3.87
CA VAL A 38 4.37 10.36 -3.85
C VAL A 38 3.93 10.15 -2.40
N SER A 39 2.73 10.59 -2.04
CA SER A 39 2.14 10.37 -0.71
C SER A 39 0.99 9.37 -0.71
N ARG A 40 0.44 9.08 -1.89
CA ARG A 40 -0.73 8.22 -2.07
C ARG A 40 -0.51 7.30 -3.26
N VAL A 41 -0.82 6.02 -3.09
CA VAL A 41 -0.55 4.97 -4.07
C VAL A 41 -1.81 4.17 -4.37
N ALA A 42 -1.86 3.61 -5.58
CA ALA A 42 -2.79 2.58 -6.00
C ALA A 42 -1.97 1.37 -6.45
N ILE A 43 -2.02 0.29 -5.67
CA ILE A 43 -1.22 -0.92 -5.87
C ILE A 43 -2.16 -2.05 -6.26
N TYR A 44 -1.82 -2.74 -7.35
CA TYR A 44 -2.40 -4.03 -7.69
C TYR A 44 -1.38 -5.10 -7.30
N GLY A 45 -1.83 -6.17 -6.67
CA GLY A 45 -0.92 -7.26 -6.31
C GLY A 45 -1.60 -8.41 -5.61
N ILE A 46 -0.81 -9.43 -5.29
CA ILE A 46 -1.27 -10.69 -4.71
C ILE A 46 -0.98 -10.69 -3.21
N ILE A 47 -1.94 -11.11 -2.38
CA ILE A 47 -1.69 -11.29 -0.95
C ILE A 47 -0.81 -12.53 -0.74
N VAL A 48 0.41 -12.32 -0.26
CA VAL A 48 1.37 -13.41 0.02
C VAL A 48 1.46 -13.78 1.51
N SER A 49 1.05 -12.88 2.40
CA SER A 49 0.99 -13.11 3.84
C SER A 49 -0.14 -12.32 4.51
N LYS A 50 -0.62 -12.81 5.66
CA LYS A 50 -1.64 -12.14 6.48
C LYS A 50 -1.33 -12.34 7.96
N TYR A 51 -1.51 -11.28 8.74
CA TYR A 51 -1.44 -11.28 10.19
C TYR A 51 -2.65 -10.54 10.76
N THR A 52 -3.27 -11.10 11.79
CA THR A 52 -4.45 -10.54 12.44
C THR A 52 -4.26 -10.53 13.95
N ASN A 53 -4.68 -9.45 14.59
CA ASN A 53 -4.73 -9.29 16.04
C ASN A 53 -6.09 -8.71 16.44
N THR A 54 -7.03 -9.59 16.77
CA THR A 54 -8.41 -9.24 17.10
C THR A 54 -8.50 -8.34 18.33
N ALA A 55 -7.66 -8.58 19.36
CA ALA A 55 -7.65 -7.77 20.58
C ALA A 55 -7.26 -6.30 20.32
N LYS A 56 -6.41 -6.05 19.32
CA LYS A 56 -5.97 -4.70 18.93
C LYS A 56 -6.79 -4.11 17.77
N GLU A 57 -7.83 -4.80 17.31
CA GLU A 57 -8.56 -4.48 16.08
C GLU A 57 -7.60 -4.16 14.92
N PHE A 58 -6.61 -5.04 14.71
CA PHE A 58 -5.54 -4.84 13.74
C PHE A 58 -5.44 -6.01 12.76
N CYS A 59 -5.28 -5.70 11.48
CA CYS A 59 -4.98 -6.69 10.47
C CYS A 59 -3.97 -6.09 9.49
N SER A 60 -2.97 -6.87 9.11
CA SER A 60 -2.05 -6.51 8.03
C SER A 60 -1.92 -7.63 7.02
N VAL A 61 -1.82 -7.26 5.75
CA VAL A 61 -1.51 -8.17 4.65
C VAL A 61 -0.21 -7.73 3.98
N THR A 62 0.60 -8.68 3.52
CA THR A 62 1.72 -8.38 2.63
C THR A 62 1.24 -8.59 1.19
N VAL A 63 1.42 -7.59 0.35
CA VAL A 63 1.04 -7.59 -1.06
C VAL A 63 2.31 -7.56 -1.90
N GLU A 64 2.40 -8.44 -2.88
CA GLU A 64 3.50 -8.50 -3.85
C GLU A 64 2.99 -8.14 -5.26
N ASP A 65 3.80 -7.41 -6.02
CA ASP A 65 3.43 -6.94 -7.36
C ASP A 65 4.40 -7.38 -8.46
N LEU A 66 5.23 -8.40 -8.23
CA LEU A 66 6.35 -8.86 -9.08
C LEU A 66 7.62 -8.01 -9.00
N THR A 67 7.58 -6.80 -8.43
CA THR A 67 8.76 -5.94 -8.28
C THR A 67 9.29 -5.94 -6.85
N GLY A 68 8.40 -6.14 -5.89
CA GLY A 68 8.69 -6.31 -4.47
C GLY A 68 7.41 -6.55 -3.70
N ASP A 69 7.51 -6.49 -2.37
CA ASP A 69 6.37 -6.62 -1.48
C ASP A 69 6.25 -5.43 -0.52
N ILE A 70 5.03 -5.15 -0.08
CA ILE A 70 4.76 -4.09 0.90
C ILE A 70 3.66 -4.50 1.85
N ARG A 71 3.79 -4.06 3.10
CA ARG A 71 2.75 -4.25 4.11
C ARG A 71 1.62 -3.25 3.92
N VAL A 72 0.39 -3.75 3.99
CA VAL A 72 -0.84 -2.96 4.05
C VAL A 72 -1.45 -3.19 5.43
N SER A 73 -1.56 -2.12 6.23
CA SER A 73 -1.93 -2.22 7.65
C SER A 73 -3.22 -1.47 7.95
N GLY A 74 -4.25 -2.20 8.38
CA GLY A 74 -5.55 -1.65 8.75
C GLY A 74 -5.78 -1.72 10.26
N PHE A 75 -6.52 -0.73 10.77
CA PHE A 75 -6.97 -0.65 12.16
C PHE A 75 -8.50 -0.51 12.20
N LYS A 76 -9.14 -0.96 13.28
CA LYS A 76 -10.59 -0.85 13.52
C LYS A 76 -11.41 -1.38 12.33
N GLY A 77 -12.29 -0.56 11.76
CA GLY A 77 -13.12 -0.95 10.61
C GLY A 77 -12.30 -1.41 9.39
N MET A 78 -11.12 -0.83 9.17
CA MET A 78 -10.25 -1.24 8.08
C MET A 78 -9.55 -2.59 8.37
N ALA A 79 -9.30 -2.91 9.63
CA ALA A 79 -8.83 -4.25 10.01
C ALA A 79 -9.88 -5.31 9.67
N LYS A 80 -11.15 -5.08 10.05
CA LYS A 80 -12.28 -5.96 9.70
C LYS A 80 -12.42 -6.13 8.18
N LYS A 81 -12.18 -5.07 7.40
CA LYS A 81 -12.17 -5.14 5.93
C LYS A 81 -11.02 -6.00 5.41
N LEU A 82 -9.80 -5.81 5.89
CA LEU A 82 -8.65 -6.64 5.49
C LEU A 82 -8.81 -8.11 5.90
N GLU A 83 -9.50 -8.38 7.00
CA GLU A 83 -9.79 -9.73 7.47
C GLU A 83 -10.64 -10.55 6.50
N THR A 84 -11.41 -9.92 5.61
CA THR A 84 -12.23 -10.65 4.61
C THR A 84 -11.40 -11.25 3.48
N PHE A 85 -10.17 -10.80 3.29
CA PHE A 85 -9.27 -11.29 2.23
C PHE A 85 -8.36 -12.41 2.74
N LYS A 86 -7.87 -13.26 1.85
CA LYS A 86 -7.02 -14.42 2.12
C LYS A 86 -5.76 -14.40 1.25
N LYS A 87 -4.78 -15.22 1.64
CA LYS A 87 -3.58 -15.44 0.83
C LYS A 87 -3.97 -15.98 -0.55
N GLY A 88 -3.38 -15.42 -1.60
CA GLY A 88 -3.68 -15.75 -3.00
C GLY A 88 -4.69 -14.82 -3.67
N ASP A 89 -5.45 -14.01 -2.91
CA ASP A 89 -6.35 -13.02 -3.50
C ASP A 89 -5.54 -11.96 -4.26
N VAL A 90 -6.02 -11.58 -5.44
CA VAL A 90 -5.51 -10.44 -6.19
C VAL A 90 -6.32 -9.22 -5.78
N ILE A 91 -5.64 -8.17 -5.32
CA ILE A 91 -6.30 -6.99 -4.76
C ILE A 91 -5.77 -5.68 -5.35
N LEU A 92 -6.67 -4.69 -5.39
CA LEU A 92 -6.35 -3.28 -5.50
C LEU A 92 -6.37 -2.66 -4.11
N VAL A 93 -5.26 -2.00 -3.75
CA VAL A 93 -5.13 -1.18 -2.54
C VAL A 93 -4.91 0.27 -2.94
N VAL A 94 -5.78 1.16 -2.49
CA VAL A 94 -5.53 2.61 -2.54
C VAL A 94 -5.29 3.10 -1.13
N GLY A 95 -4.16 3.75 -0.90
CA GLY A 95 -3.78 4.17 0.45
C GLY A 95 -2.67 5.21 0.51
N ARG A 96 -2.41 5.67 1.73
CA ARG A 96 -1.35 6.64 2.03
C ARG A 96 -0.11 5.94 2.53
N LEU A 97 1.05 6.48 2.19
CA LEU A 97 2.32 5.97 2.69
C LEU A 97 2.54 6.41 4.14
N ARG A 98 3.08 5.50 4.93
CA ARG A 98 3.42 5.67 6.34
C ARG A 98 4.74 4.95 6.62
N LYS A 99 5.36 5.28 7.75
CA LYS A 99 6.56 4.64 8.25
C LYS A 99 6.25 3.95 9.57
N ASP A 100 6.74 2.73 9.75
CA ASP A 100 6.65 2.03 11.04
C ASP A 100 7.82 2.37 11.95
N LEU A 101 7.77 1.91 13.21
CA LEU A 101 8.80 2.18 14.21
C LEU A 101 10.18 1.57 13.88
N LYS A 102 10.26 0.74 12.84
CA LYS A 102 11.49 0.13 12.33
C LYS A 102 11.90 0.74 10.99
N GLU A 103 11.41 1.95 10.71
CA GLU A 103 11.70 2.72 9.51
C GLU A 103 11.17 2.11 8.19
N ASN A 104 10.33 1.07 8.24
CA ASN A 104 9.77 0.45 7.03
C ASN A 104 8.57 1.24 6.51
N ILE A 105 8.53 1.44 5.19
CA ILE A 105 7.39 2.06 4.53
C ILE A 105 6.26 1.04 4.41
N TYR A 106 5.06 1.44 4.79
CA TYR A 106 3.85 0.63 4.63
C TYR A 106 2.70 1.48 4.10
N VAL A 107 1.66 0.81 3.61
CA VAL A 107 0.45 1.45 3.10
C VAL A 107 -0.62 1.42 4.18
N PHE A 108 -1.11 2.60 4.56
CA PHE A 108 -2.35 2.73 5.33
C PHE A 108 -3.52 2.83 4.34
N PRO A 109 -4.34 1.77 4.20
CA PRO A 109 -5.33 1.69 3.13
C PRO A 109 -6.56 2.55 3.42
N GLU A 110 -7.11 3.09 2.35
CA GLU A 110 -8.40 3.80 2.31
C GLU A 110 -9.44 2.96 1.55
N ILE A 111 -9.00 2.21 0.52
CA ILE A 111 -9.81 1.29 -0.27
C ILE A 111 -9.03 -0.01 -0.45
N VAL A 112 -9.73 -1.13 -0.26
CA VAL A 112 -9.22 -2.48 -0.60
C VAL A 112 -10.35 -3.23 -1.31
N ARG A 113 -10.07 -3.71 -2.53
CA ARG A 113 -11.02 -4.44 -3.38
C ARG A 113 -10.33 -5.64 -4.02
N GLU A 114 -11.04 -6.75 -4.16
CA GLU A 114 -10.62 -7.88 -4.99
C GLU A 114 -10.71 -7.51 -6.48
N VAL A 115 -9.75 -7.94 -7.27
CA VAL A 115 -9.65 -7.66 -8.71
C VAL A 115 -9.36 -8.95 -9.47
N GLU A 116 -9.67 -8.96 -10.76
CA GLU A 116 -9.27 -10.05 -11.63
C GLU A 116 -7.76 -9.99 -11.94
N ALA A 117 -7.17 -11.14 -12.28
CA ALA A 117 -5.75 -11.22 -12.64
C ALA A 117 -5.42 -10.32 -13.85
N ASP A 118 -6.33 -10.19 -14.81
CA ASP A 118 -6.15 -9.36 -16.00
C ASP A 118 -6.03 -7.86 -15.64
N GLU A 119 -6.76 -7.37 -14.63
CA GLU A 119 -6.63 -5.99 -14.13
C GLU A 119 -5.23 -5.76 -13.53
N PHE A 120 -4.70 -6.76 -12.82
CA PHE A 120 -3.35 -6.70 -12.26
C PHE A 120 -2.28 -6.70 -13.36
N PHE A 121 -2.36 -7.62 -14.32
CA PHE A 121 -1.38 -7.67 -15.42
C PHE A 121 -1.44 -6.43 -16.30
N LEU A 122 -2.62 -5.87 -16.57
CA LEU A 122 -2.74 -4.60 -17.30
C LEU A 122 -2.00 -3.47 -16.56
N ASN A 123 -2.13 -3.40 -15.23
CA ASN A 123 -1.39 -2.41 -14.42
C ASN A 123 0.13 -2.58 -14.57
N VAL A 124 0.62 -3.81 -14.59
CA VAL A 124 2.04 -4.13 -14.81
C VAL A 124 2.51 -3.58 -16.16
N PHE A 125 1.80 -3.88 -17.26
CA PHE A 125 2.18 -3.41 -18.60
C PHE A 125 2.14 -1.89 -18.76
N GLU A 126 1.23 -1.20 -18.06
CA GLU A 126 1.05 0.24 -18.20
C GLU A 126 1.98 1.09 -17.32
N ASN A 127 2.45 0.56 -16.19
CA ASN A 127 3.07 1.38 -15.14
C ASN A 127 4.46 0.92 -14.71
N TYR A 128 4.95 -0.23 -15.18
CA TYR A 128 6.27 -0.78 -14.81
C TYR A 128 7.22 -0.64 -16.01
#